data_AF-A0A6C0FB79-F1
#
_entry.id   AF-A0A6C0FB79-F1
#
_cell.length_a   1.000
_cell.length_b   1.000
_cell.length_c   1.000
_cell.angle_alpha   90.00
_cell.angle_beta   90.00
_cell.angle_gamma   90.00
#
_symmetry.space_group_name_H-M   'P 1'
#
loop_
_entity.id
_entity.type
_entity.pdbx_description
1 polymer ?
#
loop_
_entity_poly.entity_id
_entity_poly.type
_entity_poly.pdbx_seq_one_letter_code
_entity_poly.pdbx_strand_id
1 'polypeptide(L)'
;MHFIYSLLGILLPIVNSYTSMSGGGNFAKSRYISDPENDLYKITPSQASTISKSWVDILSASIPPISLIGNDNLDYRKYRIDSYAHLYNGINDFERYLNNHRSQNDLYLSWQPRKSKQKISQTLFIVAAEIEPASKNFKINQILQSPGWLGSGDISSLELKRALEYVNKKANCTKIDYRPMKETSLRFYWSWFPPGVVSKVK
;
A
#
# COMPACT_ATOMS: atom_id res chain seq x y z
N MET A 1 8.28 -6.63 40.15
CA MET A 1 8.02 -6.52 38.68
C MET A 1 6.60 -7.00 38.40
N HIS A 2 5.61 -6.10 38.40
CA HIS A 2 4.28 -6.37 37.85
C HIS A 2 3.83 -5.10 37.14
N PHE A 3 3.71 -5.16 35.82
CA PHE A 3 3.13 -4.09 35.01
C PHE A 3 1.66 -4.41 34.77
N ILE A 4 0.81 -3.54 35.33
CA ILE A 4 -0.57 -3.30 34.90
C ILE A 4 -0.48 -2.31 33.74
N TYR A 5 -1.16 -2.56 32.62
CA TYR A 5 -1.88 -1.49 31.93
C TYR A 5 -3.19 -2.02 31.35
N SER A 6 -4.26 -1.46 31.91
CA SER A 6 -5.63 -1.42 31.43
C SER A 6 -5.68 -0.88 29.99
N LEU A 7 -6.27 -1.66 29.10
CA LEU A 7 -6.61 -1.25 27.74
C LEU A 7 -8.09 -0.85 27.74
N LEU A 8 -8.33 0.47 27.77
CA LEU A 8 -9.62 1.05 27.39
C LEU A 8 -9.82 0.77 25.89
N GLY A 9 -10.77 -0.12 25.60
CA GLY A 9 -11.21 -0.44 24.25
C GLY A 9 -12.00 0.71 23.64
N ILE A 10 -11.40 1.42 22.69
CA ILE A 10 -12.15 2.17 21.69
C ILE A 10 -12.50 1.19 20.58
N LEU A 11 -13.73 0.68 20.63
CA LEU A 11 -14.37 -0.08 19.56
C LEU A 11 -14.53 0.84 18.34
N LEU A 12 -13.71 0.63 17.31
CA LEU A 12 -14.06 1.05 15.95
C LEU A 12 -14.89 -0.08 15.32
N PRO A 13 -16.02 0.23 14.65
CA PRO A 13 -16.84 -0.80 14.03
C PRO A 13 -16.06 -1.44 12.87
N ILE A 14 -15.74 -2.73 13.01
CA ILE A 14 -15.36 -3.58 11.89
C ILE A 14 -16.64 -3.75 11.05
N VAL A 15 -16.79 -2.89 10.04
CA VAL A 15 -17.84 -3.08 9.03
C VAL A 15 -17.38 -4.19 8.11
N ASN A 16 -17.79 -5.42 8.44
CA ASN A 16 -17.90 -6.50 7.47
C ASN A 16 -18.98 -6.10 6.46
N SER A 17 -18.59 -5.78 5.24
CA SER A 17 -19.52 -5.71 4.11
C SER A 17 -18.99 -6.55 2.97
N TYR A 18 -19.18 -7.87 3.10
CA TYR A 18 -19.25 -8.78 1.95
C TYR A 18 -20.70 -8.81 1.49
N THR A 19 -21.07 -7.95 0.54
CA THR A 19 -22.29 -8.14 -0.23
C THR A 19 -21.95 -8.91 -1.49
N SER A 20 -22.11 -10.23 -1.41
CA SER A 20 -22.46 -11.05 -2.57
C SER A 20 -23.88 -10.66 -2.99
N MET A 21 -24.05 -10.11 -4.20
CA MET A 21 -25.33 -10.12 -4.89
C MET A 21 -25.12 -10.37 -6.38
N SER A 22 -25.66 -11.50 -6.85
CA SER A 22 -25.94 -11.77 -8.25
C SER A 22 -26.99 -10.78 -8.75
N GLY A 23 -26.72 -10.10 -9.85
CA GLY A 23 -27.69 -9.25 -10.53
C GLY A 23 -27.07 -8.61 -11.75
N GLY A 24 -27.51 -9.05 -12.93
CA GLY A 24 -27.12 -8.45 -14.21
C GLY A 24 -27.61 -7.02 -14.30
N GLY A 25 -26.77 -6.08 -13.86
CA GLY A 25 -26.93 -4.65 -14.10
C GLY A 25 -25.69 -4.15 -14.83
N ASN A 26 -25.87 -3.25 -15.79
CA ASN A 26 -24.77 -2.55 -16.46
C ASN A 26 -23.95 -1.78 -15.41
N PHE A 27 -22.91 -2.42 -14.86
CA PHE A 27 -21.94 -1.79 -13.97
C PHE A 27 -21.14 -0.79 -14.79
N ALA A 28 -21.60 0.45 -14.87
CA ALA A 28 -20.76 1.56 -15.27
C ALA A 28 -19.56 1.59 -14.31
N LYS A 29 -18.39 1.11 -14.80
CA LYS A 29 -17.12 1.01 -14.08
C LYS A 29 -16.90 2.25 -13.23
N SER A 30 -16.72 2.07 -11.91
CA SER A 30 -16.29 3.17 -11.05
C SER A 30 -14.95 3.67 -11.55
N ARG A 31 -14.88 4.93 -11.99
CA ARG A 31 -13.63 5.53 -12.47
C ARG A 31 -12.93 6.19 -11.28
N TYR A 32 -11.61 6.01 -11.24
CA TYR A 32 -10.75 6.85 -10.41
C TYR A 32 -10.91 8.33 -10.79
N ILE A 33 -10.95 9.20 -9.80
CA ILE A 33 -10.92 10.65 -9.97
C ILE A 33 -9.53 11.08 -9.53
N SER A 34 -8.69 11.53 -10.46
CA SER A 34 -7.33 11.95 -10.15
C SER A 34 -7.34 13.18 -9.26
N ASP A 35 -6.82 13.02 -8.04
CA ASP A 35 -6.69 14.09 -7.05
C ASP A 35 -5.35 13.93 -6.29
N PRO A 36 -4.21 14.08 -7.00
CA PRO A 36 -2.88 13.82 -6.43
C PRO A 36 -2.56 14.67 -5.20
N GLU A 37 -3.27 15.78 -5.00
CA GLU A 37 -3.16 16.63 -3.83
C GLU A 37 -3.79 16.02 -2.57
N ASN A 38 -4.94 15.34 -2.73
CA ASN A 38 -5.74 14.84 -1.61
C ASN A 38 -5.75 13.32 -1.49
N ASP A 39 -5.02 12.60 -2.33
CA ASP A 39 -4.96 11.14 -2.28
C ASP A 39 -3.92 10.61 -1.26
N LEU A 40 -2.96 11.43 -0.82
CA LEU A 40 -1.93 11.04 0.15
C LEU A 40 -2.22 11.61 1.54
N TYR A 41 -2.31 10.71 2.52
CA TYR A 41 -2.57 11.06 3.92
C TYR A 41 -1.35 10.71 4.77
N LYS A 42 -0.88 11.67 5.57
CA LYS A 42 0.16 11.38 6.56
C LYS A 42 -0.40 10.44 7.62
N ILE A 43 0.34 9.38 7.91
CA ILE A 43 0.02 8.43 8.97
C ILE A 43 1.21 8.30 9.92
N THR A 44 0.95 7.80 11.12
CA THR A 44 1.98 7.45 12.10
C THR A 44 2.59 6.07 11.77
N PRO A 45 3.81 5.76 12.27
CA PRO A 45 4.37 4.42 12.15
C PRO A 45 3.44 3.33 12.71
N SER A 46 2.74 3.64 13.81
CA SER A 46 1.77 2.72 14.43
C SER A 46 0.59 2.44 13.50
N GLN A 47 0.02 3.48 12.88
CA GLN A 47 -1.04 3.31 11.89
C GLN A 47 -0.57 2.52 10.66
N ALA A 48 0.64 2.79 10.18
CA ALA A 48 1.24 2.05 9.07
C ALA A 48 1.34 0.55 9.40
N SER A 49 1.85 0.20 10.58
CA SER A 49 1.95 -1.18 11.08
C SER A 49 0.58 -1.84 11.27
N THR A 50 -0.42 -1.11 11.75
CA THR A 50 -1.79 -1.63 11.87
C THR A 50 -2.36 -1.97 10.49
N ILE A 51 -2.19 -1.09 9.50
CA ILE A 51 -2.70 -1.31 8.14
C ILE A 51 -1.98 -2.50 7.49
N SER A 52 -0.65 -2.55 7.52
CA SER A 52 0.14 -3.64 6.93
C SER A 52 -0.17 -5.00 7.55
N LYS A 53 -0.35 -5.07 8.88
CA LYS A 53 -0.76 -6.31 9.57
C LYS A 53 -2.17 -6.73 9.24
N SER A 54 -3.12 -5.79 9.11
CA SER A 54 -4.47 -6.12 8.65
C SER A 54 -4.48 -6.75 7.25
N TRP A 55 -3.48 -6.45 6.41
CA TRP A 55 -3.35 -7.07 5.09
C TRP A 55 -2.91 -8.53 5.16
N VAL A 56 -2.20 -8.95 6.21
CA VAL A 56 -1.92 -10.37 6.49
C VAL A 56 -3.21 -11.13 6.73
N ASP A 57 -4.15 -10.55 7.47
CA ASP A 57 -5.45 -11.16 7.74
C ASP A 57 -6.27 -11.30 6.45
N ILE A 58 -6.25 -10.28 5.58
CA ILE A 58 -6.90 -10.32 4.26
C ILE A 58 -6.32 -11.43 3.38
N LEU A 59 -4.99 -11.56 3.34
CA LEU A 59 -4.31 -12.62 2.59
C LEU A 59 -4.65 -14.01 3.15
N SER A 60 -4.66 -14.14 4.47
CA SER A 60 -4.96 -15.39 5.16
C SER A 60 -6.40 -15.84 4.94
N ALA A 61 -7.37 -14.91 5.03
CA ALA A 61 -8.77 -15.17 4.74
C ALA A 61 -9.03 -15.57 3.28
N SER A 62 -8.12 -15.20 2.38
CA SER A 62 -8.18 -15.56 0.96
C SER A 62 -7.70 -16.99 0.68
N ILE A 63 -7.10 -17.67 1.66
CA ILE A 63 -6.61 -19.04 1.57
C ILE A 63 -7.64 -19.98 2.21
N PRO A 64 -8.13 -21.00 1.48
CA PRO A 64 -9.12 -21.91 2.04
C PRO A 64 -8.53 -22.71 3.23
N PRO A 65 -9.31 -22.95 4.31
CA PRO A 65 -8.84 -23.66 5.49
C PRO A 65 -8.71 -25.15 5.21
N ILE A 66 -7.72 -25.80 5.83
CA ILE A 66 -7.39 -27.23 5.64
C ILE A 66 -8.61 -28.13 5.93
N SER A 67 -9.43 -27.76 6.91
CA SER A 67 -10.64 -28.51 7.29
C SER A 67 -11.72 -28.57 6.21
N LEU A 68 -11.62 -27.75 5.16
CA LEU A 68 -12.60 -27.69 4.06
C LEU A 68 -12.05 -28.28 2.75
N ILE A 69 -10.88 -28.93 2.78
CA ILE A 69 -10.09 -29.27 1.59
C ILE A 69 -9.78 -30.77 1.59
N GLY A 70 -10.26 -31.51 0.58
CA GLY A 70 -9.80 -32.89 0.29
C GLY A 70 -8.39 -32.93 -0.33
N ASN A 71 -7.76 -34.11 -0.44
CA ASN A 71 -6.35 -34.23 -0.87
C ASN A 71 -6.00 -33.51 -2.18
N ASP A 72 -6.86 -33.55 -3.21
CA ASP A 72 -6.65 -32.89 -4.51
C ASP A 72 -6.56 -31.35 -4.43
N ASN A 73 -6.91 -30.81 -3.27
CA ASN A 73 -7.19 -29.41 -3.05
C ASN A 73 -6.08 -28.78 -2.16
N LEU A 74 -5.11 -29.60 -1.70
CA LEU A 74 -3.85 -29.17 -1.05
C LEU A 74 -2.91 -28.45 -2.02
N ASP A 75 -2.83 -28.92 -3.28
CA ASP A 75 -2.03 -28.27 -4.33
C ASP A 75 -2.58 -26.87 -4.66
N TYR A 76 -3.91 -26.71 -4.67
CA TYR A 76 -4.55 -25.42 -4.84
C TYR A 76 -4.21 -24.46 -3.69
N ARG A 77 -4.21 -24.94 -2.45
CA ARG A 77 -3.81 -24.14 -1.27
C ARG A 77 -2.36 -23.69 -1.38
N LYS A 78 -1.45 -24.62 -1.72
CA LYS A 78 -0.03 -24.31 -1.92
C LYS A 78 0.15 -23.25 -3.01
N TYR A 79 -0.49 -23.43 -4.17
CA TYR A 79 -0.51 -22.45 -5.25
C TYR A 79 -0.98 -21.06 -4.78
N ARG A 80 -2.05 -20.98 -3.98
CA ARG A 80 -2.55 -19.71 -3.45
C ARG A 80 -1.54 -19.04 -2.52
N ILE A 81 -0.92 -19.79 -1.61
CA ILE A 81 0.14 -19.27 -0.74
C ILE A 81 1.30 -18.72 -1.57
N ASP A 82 1.80 -19.52 -2.52
CA ASP A 82 2.92 -19.14 -3.38
C ASP A 82 2.59 -17.91 -4.23
N SER A 83 1.35 -17.79 -4.71
CA SER A 83 0.89 -16.62 -5.50
C SER A 83 0.93 -15.31 -4.71
N TYR A 84 0.81 -15.38 -3.38
CA TYR A 84 0.86 -14.21 -2.48
C TYR A 84 2.20 -14.02 -1.79
N ALA A 85 3.20 -14.88 -2.02
CA ALA A 85 4.49 -14.82 -1.34
C ALA A 85 5.16 -13.44 -1.44
N HIS A 86 5.08 -12.80 -2.60
CA HIS A 86 5.61 -11.44 -2.81
C HIS A 86 4.93 -10.37 -1.94
N LEU A 87 3.63 -10.51 -1.64
CA LEU A 87 2.91 -9.59 -0.77
C LEU A 87 3.27 -9.83 0.70
N TYR A 88 3.37 -11.09 1.13
CA TYR A 88 3.84 -11.44 2.48
C TYR A 88 5.26 -10.93 2.72
N ASN A 89 6.17 -11.16 1.77
CA ASN A 89 7.53 -10.66 1.85
C ASN A 89 7.56 -9.13 1.91
N GLY A 90 6.77 -8.46 1.07
CA GLY A 90 6.63 -7.00 1.12
C GLY A 90 6.18 -6.50 2.50
N ILE A 91 5.16 -7.13 3.10
CA ILE A 91 4.68 -6.77 4.44
C ILE A 91 5.78 -6.99 5.48
N ASN A 92 6.45 -8.14 5.46
CA ASN A 92 7.53 -8.45 6.40
C ASN A 92 8.71 -7.47 6.27
N ASP A 93 9.10 -7.14 5.04
CA ASP A 93 10.15 -6.17 4.76
C ASP A 93 9.77 -4.79 5.28
N PHE A 94 8.51 -4.39 5.10
CA PHE A 94 7.99 -3.11 5.58
C PHE A 94 7.92 -3.05 7.10
N GLU A 95 7.49 -4.12 7.78
CA GLU A 95 7.50 -4.18 9.25
C GLU A 95 8.92 -4.15 9.81
N ARG A 96 9.89 -4.82 9.15
CA ARG A 96 11.30 -4.73 9.54
C ARG A 96 11.83 -3.31 9.38
N TYR A 97 11.53 -2.66 8.26
CA TYR A 97 11.89 -1.25 8.05
C TYR A 97 11.32 -0.36 9.15
N LEU A 98 10.01 -0.47 9.43
CA LEU A 98 9.33 0.30 10.48
C LEU A 98 10.00 0.13 11.83
N ASN A 99 10.31 -1.10 12.24
CA ASN A 99 10.94 -1.37 13.53
C ASN A 99 12.35 -0.75 13.63
N ASN A 100 13.09 -0.72 12.53
CA ASN A 100 14.45 -0.18 12.50
C ASN A 100 14.51 1.35 12.35
N HIS A 101 13.45 1.98 11.83
CA HIS A 101 13.43 3.41 11.50
C HIS A 101 12.40 4.20 12.29
N ARG A 102 11.67 3.58 13.24
CA ARG A 102 10.59 4.23 14.01
C ARG A 102 11.00 5.52 14.74
N SER A 103 12.27 5.61 15.13
CA SER A 103 12.86 6.76 15.83
C SER A 103 13.51 7.78 14.89
N GLN A 104 13.71 7.40 13.63
CA GLN A 104 14.17 8.30 12.58
C GLN A 104 12.93 9.01 12.07
N ASN A 105 13.02 10.32 11.79
CA ASN A 105 11.87 11.22 11.62
C ASN A 105 11.17 11.02 10.26
N ASP A 106 10.98 9.77 9.87
CA ASP A 106 10.42 9.30 8.62
C ASP A 106 8.99 9.77 8.44
N LEU A 107 8.67 10.09 7.19
CA LEU A 107 7.35 10.41 6.73
C LEU A 107 6.67 9.15 6.20
N TYR A 108 5.59 8.74 6.86
CA TYR A 108 4.73 7.65 6.39
C TYR A 108 3.47 8.22 5.75
N LEU A 109 3.17 7.77 4.53
CA LEU A 109 2.02 8.20 3.75
C LEU A 109 1.15 7.00 3.38
N SER A 110 -0.15 7.13 3.56
CA SER A 110 -1.16 6.22 3.03
C SER A 110 -1.75 6.83 1.77
N TRP A 111 -1.65 6.14 0.64
CA TRP A 111 -2.35 6.53 -0.59
C TRP A 111 -3.74 5.89 -0.64
N GLN A 112 -4.76 6.75 -0.66
CA GLN A 112 -6.18 6.39 -0.61
C GLN A 112 -6.93 7.07 -1.77
N PRO A 113 -6.73 6.62 -3.01
CA PRO A 113 -7.34 7.24 -4.17
C PRO A 113 -8.86 7.14 -4.13
N ARG A 114 -9.53 8.23 -4.50
CA ARG A 114 -11.01 8.27 -4.54
C ARG A 114 -11.54 7.69 -5.85
N LYS A 115 -12.55 6.81 -5.75
CA LYS A 115 -13.35 6.36 -6.89
C LYS A 115 -14.71 7.06 -6.87
N SER A 116 -15.23 7.44 -8.04
CA SER A 116 -16.45 8.26 -8.18
C SER A 116 -17.71 7.76 -7.47
N LYS A 117 -17.78 6.46 -7.14
CA LYS A 117 -18.92 5.82 -6.47
C LYS A 117 -18.61 5.26 -5.09
N GLN A 118 -17.35 5.31 -4.64
CA GLN A 118 -16.98 4.80 -3.32
C GLN A 118 -17.05 5.91 -2.28
N LYS A 119 -17.88 5.69 -1.25
CA LYS A 119 -17.97 6.59 -0.08
C LYS A 119 -16.76 6.46 0.86
N ILE A 120 -16.08 5.33 0.83
CA ILE A 120 -14.93 5.02 1.69
C ILE A 120 -13.72 4.79 0.80
N SER A 121 -12.67 5.59 0.96
CA SER A 121 -11.39 5.39 0.30
C SER A 121 -10.59 4.31 1.03
N GLN A 122 -10.18 3.28 0.30
CA GLN A 122 -9.33 2.23 0.85
C GLN A 122 -7.85 2.61 0.64
N THR A 123 -7.00 2.33 1.62
CA THR A 123 -5.55 2.40 1.43
C THR A 123 -5.12 1.35 0.43
N LEU A 124 -4.57 1.81 -0.69
CA LEU A 124 -4.00 0.94 -1.72
C LEU A 124 -2.50 0.79 -1.55
N PHE A 125 -1.82 1.81 -1.03
CA PHE A 125 -0.37 1.79 -0.84
C PHE A 125 0.03 2.51 0.45
N ILE A 126 1.10 2.02 1.08
CA ILE A 126 1.81 2.72 2.13
C ILE A 126 3.20 3.08 1.60
N VAL A 127 3.63 4.32 1.83
CA VAL A 127 4.94 4.81 1.42
C VAL A 127 5.69 5.26 2.66
N ALA A 128 6.90 4.74 2.84
CA ALA A 128 7.88 5.27 3.78
C ALA A 128 8.89 6.14 3.03
N ALA A 129 9.03 7.38 3.48
CA ALA A 129 9.87 8.37 2.84
C ALA A 129 10.60 9.23 3.87
N GLU A 130 11.62 9.93 3.42
CA GLU A 130 12.42 10.85 4.22
C GLU A 130 12.50 12.20 3.49
N ILE A 131 12.39 13.30 4.24
CA ILE A 131 12.66 14.62 3.71
C ILE A 131 13.97 15.08 4.33
N GLU A 132 14.98 15.31 3.50
CA GLU A 132 16.26 15.90 3.90
C GLU A 132 16.22 17.41 3.62
N PRO A 133 15.99 18.28 4.62
CA PRO A 133 15.74 19.70 4.37
C PRO A 133 16.99 20.41 3.81
N ALA A 134 18.17 20.01 4.27
CA ALA A 134 19.45 20.59 3.84
C ALA A 134 19.72 20.38 2.35
N SER A 135 19.43 19.18 1.83
CA SER A 135 19.64 18.81 0.43
C SER A 135 18.39 19.04 -0.44
N LYS A 136 17.27 19.48 0.17
CA LYS A 136 15.94 19.60 -0.45
C LYS A 136 15.54 18.34 -1.20
N ASN A 137 15.86 17.18 -0.63
CA ASN A 137 15.67 15.87 -1.25
C ASN A 137 14.48 15.16 -0.59
N PHE A 138 13.54 14.70 -1.40
CA PHE A 138 12.46 13.82 -0.95
C PHE A 138 12.79 12.38 -1.36
N LYS A 139 13.18 11.56 -0.41
CA LYS A 139 13.68 10.19 -0.66
C LYS A 139 12.59 9.17 -0.39
N ILE A 140 12.30 8.31 -1.37
CA ILE A 140 11.32 7.23 -1.22
C ILE A 140 12.05 5.95 -0.84
N ASN A 141 11.92 5.54 0.42
CA ASN A 141 12.65 4.38 0.97
C ASN A 141 11.93 3.06 0.67
N GLN A 142 10.61 3.03 0.83
CA GLN A 142 9.82 1.82 0.63
C GLN A 142 8.39 2.10 0.19
N ILE A 143 7.85 1.21 -0.65
CA ILE A 143 6.45 1.19 -1.04
C ILE A 143 5.88 -0.19 -0.74
N LEU A 144 4.81 -0.23 0.04
CA LEU A 144 4.03 -1.43 0.30
C LEU A 144 2.69 -1.34 -0.42
N GLN A 145 2.33 -2.40 -1.15
CA GLN A 145 1.08 -2.51 -1.89
C GLN A 145 0.03 -3.31 -1.12
N SER A 146 -1.21 -2.84 -1.14
CA SER A 146 -2.38 -3.56 -0.64
C SER A 146 -2.65 -4.84 -1.44
N PRO A 147 -2.99 -5.96 -0.79
CA PRO A 147 -3.48 -7.16 -1.46
C PRO A 147 -4.75 -6.93 -2.30
N GLY A 148 -5.54 -5.91 -1.95
CA GLY A 148 -6.76 -5.56 -2.67
C GLY A 148 -6.51 -4.82 -3.99
N TRP A 149 -5.29 -4.36 -4.25
CA TRP A 149 -4.97 -3.68 -5.51
C TRP A 149 -4.64 -4.69 -6.61
N LEU A 150 -5.56 -4.81 -7.58
CA LEU A 150 -5.43 -5.73 -8.72
C LEU A 150 -4.68 -5.12 -9.92
N GLY A 151 -4.10 -3.93 -9.78
CA GLY A 151 -3.29 -3.29 -10.82
C GLY A 151 -4.06 -2.39 -11.79
N SER A 152 -3.63 -2.40 -13.06
CA SER A 152 -4.04 -1.48 -14.13
C SER A 152 -5.52 -1.52 -14.52
N GLY A 153 -6.28 -2.51 -14.04
CA GLY A 153 -7.73 -2.59 -14.26
C GLY A 153 -8.52 -1.47 -13.58
N ASP A 154 -7.98 -0.91 -12.49
CA ASP A 154 -8.67 0.06 -11.64
C ASP A 154 -7.95 1.42 -11.56
N ILE A 155 -6.69 1.45 -11.12
CA ILE A 155 -5.90 2.68 -10.91
C ILE A 155 -4.43 2.37 -11.17
N SER A 156 -3.78 3.16 -12.04
CA SER A 156 -2.35 3.00 -12.34
C SER A 156 -1.48 3.42 -11.16
N SER A 157 -0.37 2.71 -10.92
CA SER A 157 0.65 3.12 -9.94
C SER A 157 1.34 4.43 -10.34
N LEU A 158 1.21 4.89 -11.58
CA LEU A 158 1.67 6.22 -12.01
C LEU A 158 0.90 7.34 -11.32
N GLU A 159 -0.34 7.10 -10.87
CA GLU A 159 -1.11 8.08 -10.11
C GLU A 159 -0.51 8.28 -8.71
N LEU A 160 -0.01 7.21 -8.07
CA LEU A 160 0.79 7.32 -6.85
C LEU A 160 2.06 8.15 -7.09
N LYS A 161 2.78 7.90 -8.20
CA LYS A 161 3.97 8.69 -8.57
C LYS A 161 3.64 10.19 -8.67
N ARG A 162 2.55 10.54 -9.34
CA ARG A 162 2.08 11.94 -9.46
C ARG A 162 1.73 12.55 -8.11
N ALA A 163 1.09 11.79 -7.22
CA ALA A 163 0.79 12.24 -5.86
C ALA A 163 2.08 12.52 -5.06
N LEU A 164 3.10 11.67 -5.19
CA LEU A 164 4.42 11.89 -4.56
C LEU A 164 5.14 13.10 -5.15
N GLU A 165 5.05 13.32 -6.46
CA GLU A 165 5.57 14.52 -7.14
C GLU A 165 4.91 15.80 -6.62
N TYR A 166 3.61 15.74 -6.34
CA TYR A 166 2.88 16.84 -5.73
C TYR A 166 3.32 17.12 -4.29
N VAL A 167 3.50 16.08 -3.47
CA VAL A 167 4.03 16.21 -2.09
C VAL A 167 5.43 16.82 -2.09
N ASN A 168 6.31 16.39 -3.00
CA ASN A 168 7.65 16.97 -3.16
C ASN A 168 7.59 18.49 -3.42
N LYS A 169 6.70 18.92 -4.32
CA LYS A 169 6.49 20.34 -4.64
C LYS A 169 5.99 21.11 -3.42
N LYS A 170 5.01 20.58 -2.68
CA LYS A 170 4.49 21.21 -1.44
C LYS A 170 5.54 21.28 -0.33
N ALA A 171 6.42 20.28 -0.24
CA ALA A 171 7.52 20.24 0.72
C ALA A 171 8.71 21.15 0.33
N ASN A 172 8.61 21.94 -0.75
CA ASN A 172 9.69 22.76 -1.29
C ASN A 172 10.99 21.99 -1.59
N CYS A 173 10.87 20.71 -1.91
CA CYS A 173 11.97 19.85 -2.32
C CYS A 173 12.24 19.99 -3.83
N THR A 174 13.50 19.91 -4.24
CA THR A 174 13.91 20.12 -5.65
C THR A 174 14.01 18.83 -6.44
N LYS A 175 14.14 17.69 -5.75
CA LYS A 175 14.31 16.37 -6.36
C LYS A 175 13.66 15.27 -5.52
N ILE A 176 13.23 14.22 -6.20
CA ILE A 176 12.75 12.99 -5.58
C ILE A 176 13.75 11.88 -5.87
N ASP A 177 14.23 11.24 -4.82
CA ASP A 177 15.13 10.09 -4.92
C ASP A 177 14.34 8.78 -4.83
N TYR A 178 14.17 8.14 -5.99
CA TYR A 178 13.54 6.83 -6.12
C TYR A 178 14.55 5.68 -6.13
N ARG A 179 15.87 5.94 -6.02
CA ARG A 179 16.90 4.89 -6.09
C ARG A 179 16.72 3.77 -5.06
N PRO A 180 16.33 4.04 -3.79
CA PRO A 180 16.13 2.96 -2.81
C PRO A 180 15.08 1.93 -3.25
N MET A 181 14.10 2.35 -4.06
CA MET A 181 13.06 1.44 -4.57
C MET A 181 13.60 0.36 -5.51
N LYS A 182 14.81 0.49 -6.07
CA LYS A 182 15.44 -0.57 -6.87
C LYS A 182 15.62 -1.85 -6.07
N GLU A 183 15.83 -1.73 -4.76
CA GLU A 183 16.08 -2.87 -3.88
C GLU A 183 14.80 -3.29 -3.16
N THR A 184 13.98 -2.32 -2.74
CA THR A 184 12.83 -2.58 -1.85
C THR A 184 11.49 -2.70 -2.59
N SER A 185 11.42 -2.26 -3.85
CA SER A 185 10.15 -2.05 -4.57
C SER A 185 10.33 -2.13 -6.10
N LEU A 186 11.09 -3.14 -6.55
CA LEU A 186 11.57 -3.31 -7.93
C LEU A 186 10.46 -3.18 -8.98
N ARG A 187 9.28 -3.76 -8.71
CA ARG A 187 8.11 -3.70 -9.60
C ARG A 187 7.70 -2.26 -9.92
N PHE A 188 7.65 -1.39 -8.91
CA PHE A 188 7.23 0.00 -9.09
C PHE A 188 8.33 0.83 -9.73
N TYR A 189 9.59 0.60 -9.33
CA TYR A 189 10.73 1.28 -9.94
C TYR A 189 10.74 1.10 -11.46
N TRP A 190 10.66 -0.13 -11.97
CA TRP A 190 10.66 -0.37 -13.42
C TRP A 190 9.39 0.10 -14.11
N SER A 191 8.23 0.03 -13.43
CA SER A 191 6.98 0.59 -13.97
C SER A 191 7.06 2.11 -14.16
N TRP A 192 7.84 2.80 -13.35
CA TRP A 192 7.95 4.27 -13.37
C TRP A 192 9.12 4.79 -14.20
N PHE A 193 10.11 3.94 -14.44
CA PHE A 193 11.33 4.23 -15.18
C PHE A 193 11.63 3.08 -16.18
N PRO A 194 10.74 2.83 -17.16
CA PRO A 194 10.94 1.76 -18.13
C PRO A 194 12.23 2.02 -18.94
N PRO A 195 13.08 1.00 -19.14
CA PRO A 195 14.29 1.13 -19.94
C PRO A 195 13.95 1.54 -21.37
N GLY A 196 14.65 2.54 -21.90
CA GLY A 196 14.45 3.06 -23.26
C GLY A 196 13.60 4.34 -23.37
N VAL A 197 12.97 4.81 -22.29
CA VAL A 197 12.37 6.16 -22.26
C VAL A 197 13.46 7.15 -21.88
N VAL A 198 14.24 7.58 -22.87
CA VAL A 198 15.15 8.72 -22.73
C VAL A 198 14.28 9.94 -22.43
N SER A 199 14.42 10.53 -21.24
CA SER A 199 13.79 11.81 -20.94
C SER A 199 14.35 12.82 -21.94
N LYS A 200 13.51 13.24 -22.91
CA LYS A 200 13.76 14.49 -23.62
C LYS A 200 13.60 15.61 -22.61
N VAL A 201 14.69 15.92 -21.91
CA VAL A 201 14.80 17.13 -21.11
C VAL A 201 14.79 18.28 -22.12
N LYS A 202 13.72 19.07 -22.09
CA LYS A 202 13.69 20.41 -22.70
C LYS A 202 14.22 21.40 -21.68
#